data_AF-A0A9W8XVA2-F1
#
_entry.id   AF-A0A9W8XVA2-F1
#
_cell.length_a   1.000
_cell.length_b   1.000
_cell.length_c   1.000
_cell.angle_alpha   90.00
_cell.angle_beta   90.00
_cell.angle_gamma   90.00
#
_symmetry.space_group_name_H-M   'P 1'
#
loop_
_entity.id
_entity.type
_entity.pdbx_description
1 polymer ?
#
loop_
_entity_poly.entity_id
_entity_poly.type
_entity_poly.pdbx_seq_one_letter_code
_entity_poly.pdbx_strand_id
1 'polypeptide(L)'
;MSTARASKSKAEAGCAALQETLWDPTDHTELDFLRYLAYEKARDDVGQYWVQSGKDTGCRAITTSGKIRTVPCDTKLPALCSQSAPLSSTSSNNTEPRWQTHVRTGEAAVVGYRDKLSFRFLGLKYASYPSRFTYSAYQVPRGNVSALAYGPGCIQSGCGTSTCSEACLYLNIWTPHLPSNAKSPKKAVMLWIHGGGFTSGYGSDTTFDGGNMASRGDVVVVTINYRLSTLGFLTTNNATSGGNYWLSDQVAALDWVQNHIEDFGGDKGEGSHIRTECRWRFSEGIACVATREG
;
A
#
# COMPACT_ATOMS: atom_id res chain seq x y z
N MET A 1 -2.10 4.77 13.67
CA MET A 1 -3.28 4.69 12.78
C MET A 1 -4.53 4.69 13.62
N SER A 2 -5.31 5.76 13.55
CA SER A 2 -6.58 5.93 14.27
C SER A 2 -7.66 5.08 13.60
N THR A 3 -8.30 4.16 14.34
CA THR A 3 -9.46 3.42 13.83
C THR A 3 -10.70 4.31 13.75
N ALA A 4 -11.75 3.87 13.04
CA ALA A 4 -13.06 4.50 13.13
C ALA A 4 -13.54 4.57 14.58
N ARG A 5 -14.33 5.61 14.93
CA ARG A 5 -14.86 5.77 16.29
C ARG A 5 -15.70 4.57 16.70
N ALA A 6 -15.36 3.96 17.82
CA ALA A 6 -16.03 2.78 18.32
C ALA A 6 -16.11 2.78 19.84
N SER A 7 -17.01 1.95 20.40
CA SER A 7 -16.97 1.65 21.84
C SER A 7 -15.69 0.90 22.17
N LYS A 8 -15.30 0.88 23.45
CA LYS A 8 -14.09 0.21 23.92
C LYS A 8 -13.94 -1.22 23.41
N SER A 9 -14.96 -2.05 23.60
CA SER A 9 -14.95 -3.46 23.18
C SER A 9 -14.77 -3.65 21.68
N LYS A 10 -15.39 -2.77 20.87
CA LYS A 10 -15.23 -2.80 19.41
C LYS A 10 -13.84 -2.31 18.98
N ALA A 11 -13.26 -1.35 19.71
CA ALA A 11 -11.91 -0.87 19.47
C ALA A 11 -10.87 -1.96 19.79
N GLU A 12 -11.05 -2.69 20.89
CA GLU A 12 -10.23 -3.85 21.26
C GLU A 12 -10.33 -4.96 20.20
N ALA A 13 -11.55 -5.30 19.76
CA ALA A 13 -11.74 -6.26 18.67
C ALA A 13 -11.08 -5.79 17.36
N GLY A 14 -11.10 -4.49 17.09
CA GLY A 14 -10.44 -3.88 15.93
C GLY A 14 -8.92 -4.04 15.95
N CYS A 15 -8.27 -3.80 17.10
CA CYS A 15 -6.84 -4.07 17.24
C CYS A 15 -6.55 -5.58 17.19
N ALA A 16 -7.38 -6.41 17.83
CA ALA A 16 -7.21 -7.86 17.82
C ALA A 16 -7.33 -8.46 16.40
N ALA A 17 -8.17 -7.88 15.54
CA ALA A 17 -8.24 -8.26 14.12
C ALA A 17 -6.94 -8.00 13.35
N LEU A 18 -6.08 -7.11 13.86
CA LEU A 18 -4.74 -6.83 13.36
C LEU A 18 -3.65 -7.60 14.12
N GLN A 19 -4.03 -8.54 14.99
CA GLN A 19 -3.12 -9.23 15.92
C GLN A 19 -2.37 -8.25 16.85
N GLU A 20 -3.05 -7.17 17.23
CA GLU A 20 -2.52 -6.12 18.12
C GLU A 20 -3.43 -5.99 19.35
N THR A 21 -2.89 -5.39 20.41
CA THR A 21 -3.70 -4.92 21.54
C THR A 21 -3.92 -3.42 21.43
N LEU A 22 -4.76 -2.87 22.30
CA LEU A 22 -4.70 -1.43 22.52
C LEU A 22 -3.32 -1.04 23.02
N TRP A 23 -2.85 0.12 22.58
CA TRP A 23 -1.57 0.67 22.95
C TRP A 23 -1.53 0.97 24.46
N ASP A 24 -0.44 0.57 25.13
CA ASP A 24 -0.26 0.78 26.56
C ASP A 24 0.58 2.03 26.85
N PRO A 25 0.00 3.11 27.42
CA PRO A 25 0.73 4.32 27.74
C PRO A 25 1.83 4.15 28.78
N THR A 26 1.86 3.06 29.58
CA THR A 26 2.87 2.89 30.63
C THR A 26 4.21 2.34 30.12
N ASP A 27 4.22 1.68 28.96
CA ASP A 27 5.43 1.06 28.38
C ASP A 27 6.21 2.01 27.44
N HIS A 28 5.76 3.26 27.30
CA HIS A 28 6.32 4.20 26.33
C HIS A 28 6.71 5.53 26.96
N THR A 29 7.98 5.91 26.76
CA THR A 29 8.54 7.19 27.19
C THR A 29 8.37 8.30 26.15
N GLU A 30 8.17 7.94 24.88
CA GLU A 30 8.08 8.88 23.76
C GLU A 30 6.63 9.05 23.30
N LEU A 31 6.07 10.24 23.58
CA LEU A 31 4.68 10.60 23.23
C LEU A 31 4.60 11.59 22.06
N ASP A 32 5.72 11.85 21.36
CA ASP A 32 5.79 12.88 20.32
C ASP A 32 4.84 12.59 19.13
N PHE A 33 4.53 11.32 18.88
CA PHE A 33 3.52 10.95 17.89
C PHE A 33 2.12 11.49 18.23
N LEU A 34 1.80 11.74 19.50
CA LEU A 34 0.53 12.37 19.89
C LEU A 34 0.46 13.82 19.38
N ARG A 35 1.59 14.50 19.23
CA ARG A 35 1.65 15.85 18.63
C ARG A 35 1.35 15.78 17.14
N TYR A 36 1.78 14.72 16.46
CA TYR A 36 1.40 14.47 15.06
C TYR A 36 -0.11 14.23 14.94
N LEU A 37 -0.71 13.42 15.82
CA LEU A 37 -2.18 13.25 15.88
C LEU A 37 -2.90 14.58 16.19
N ALA A 38 -2.32 15.41 17.06
CA ALA A 38 -2.83 16.75 17.36
C ALA A 38 -2.65 17.75 16.21
N TYR A 39 -1.65 17.58 15.36
CA TYR A 39 -1.43 18.39 14.15
C TYR A 39 -2.35 17.96 13.03
N GLU A 40 -2.52 16.64 12.86
CA GLU A 40 -3.37 16.09 11.80
C GLU A 40 -4.81 16.59 11.89
N LYS A 41 -5.34 16.99 13.07
CA LYS A 41 -6.64 17.68 13.38
C LYS A 41 -7.89 17.36 12.55
N ALA A 42 -7.85 16.50 11.55
CA ALA A 42 -8.71 16.58 10.38
C ALA A 42 -9.78 15.49 10.32
N ARG A 43 -9.95 14.68 11.40
CA ARG A 43 -11.01 13.66 11.38
C ARG A 43 -11.89 13.57 12.63
N ASP A 44 -11.44 13.92 13.84
CA ASP A 44 -12.30 13.87 15.05
C ASP A 44 -12.09 15.03 16.03
N ASP A 45 -13.17 15.74 16.34
CA ASP A 45 -13.33 16.83 17.32
C ASP A 45 -13.01 16.47 18.79
N VAL A 46 -12.67 15.21 19.08
CA VAL A 46 -12.62 14.70 20.47
C VAL A 46 -11.23 14.79 21.10
N GLY A 47 -10.16 14.77 20.28
CA GLY A 47 -8.77 14.84 20.75
C GLY A 47 -8.38 13.75 21.76
N GLN A 48 -9.08 12.61 21.74
CA GLN A 48 -8.96 11.49 22.67
C GLN A 48 -8.97 10.15 21.94
N TYR A 49 -8.18 9.19 22.43
CA TYR A 49 -8.04 7.87 21.82
C TYR A 49 -8.10 6.76 22.87
N TRP A 50 -8.73 5.64 22.55
CA TRP A 50 -8.72 4.43 23.37
C TRP A 50 -7.30 3.87 23.52
N VAL A 51 -6.94 3.56 24.76
CA VAL A 51 -5.65 2.96 25.16
C VAL A 51 -5.87 1.83 26.15
N GLN A 52 -4.91 0.95 26.35
CA GLN A 52 -5.08 -0.20 27.26
C GLN A 52 -5.51 0.25 28.66
N SER A 53 -6.51 -0.45 29.21
CA SER A 53 -6.85 -0.31 30.63
C SER A 53 -5.82 -1.14 31.40
N GLY A 54 -5.01 -0.50 32.24
CA GLY A 54 -4.02 -1.20 33.08
C GLY A 54 -4.69 -2.05 34.16
N LYS A 55 -4.17 -2.02 35.40
CA LYS A 55 -4.80 -2.73 36.53
C LYS A 55 -6.14 -2.14 37.00
N ASP A 56 -6.56 -1.03 36.41
CA ASP A 56 -7.80 -0.33 36.76
C ASP A 56 -9.02 -0.96 36.07
N THR A 57 -10.14 -0.99 36.78
CA THR A 57 -11.43 -1.52 36.28
C THR A 57 -12.14 -0.60 35.28
N GLY A 58 -11.61 0.60 35.02
CA GLY A 58 -12.22 1.61 34.15
C GLY A 58 -11.69 1.64 32.72
N CYS A 59 -12.53 2.04 31.76
CA CYS A 59 -12.12 2.30 30.39
C CYS A 59 -11.29 3.59 30.28
N ARG A 60 -10.08 3.49 29.75
CA ARG A 60 -9.11 4.60 29.67
C ARG A 60 -8.93 5.13 28.25
N ALA A 61 -8.81 6.44 28.11
CA ALA A 61 -8.44 7.14 26.90
C ALA A 61 -7.28 8.12 27.13
N ILE A 62 -6.43 8.34 26.13
CA ILE A 62 -5.35 9.33 26.14
C ILE A 62 -5.73 10.54 25.28
N THR A 63 -5.42 11.73 25.77
CA THR A 63 -5.54 12.97 25.00
C THR A 63 -4.30 13.23 24.15
N THR A 64 -4.40 14.05 23.11
CA THR A 64 -3.22 14.46 22.31
C THR A 64 -2.17 15.23 23.10
N SER A 65 -2.49 15.74 24.29
CA SER A 65 -1.53 16.33 25.24
C SER A 65 -0.91 15.30 26.20
N GLY A 66 -1.11 14.01 25.97
CA GLY A 66 -0.56 12.93 26.80
C GLY A 66 -1.28 12.65 28.12
N LYS A 67 -2.42 13.31 28.40
CA LYS A 67 -3.18 13.10 29.65
C LYS A 67 -4.13 11.92 29.51
N ILE A 68 -4.08 10.98 30.46
CA ILE A 68 -5.01 9.86 30.54
C ILE A 68 -6.28 10.27 31.29
N ARG A 69 -7.44 9.79 30.82
CA ARG A 69 -8.74 9.98 31.45
C ARG A 69 -9.53 8.68 31.47
N THR A 70 -10.32 8.50 32.53
CA THR A 70 -11.36 7.48 32.57
C THR A 70 -12.59 8.03 31.85
N VAL A 71 -13.14 7.26 30.93
CA VAL A 71 -14.29 7.63 30.11
C VAL A 71 -15.30 6.48 30.05
N PRO A 72 -16.60 6.73 29.86
CA PRO A 72 -17.59 5.66 29.72
C PRO A 72 -17.23 4.73 28.55
N CYS A 73 -17.27 3.41 28.75
CA CYS A 73 -16.83 2.42 27.77
C CYS A 73 -17.61 2.45 26.44
N ASP A 74 -18.84 2.97 26.46
CA ASP A 74 -19.69 3.10 25.28
C ASP A 74 -19.37 4.30 24.39
N THR A 75 -18.54 5.24 24.88
CA THR A 75 -18.08 6.43 24.16
C THR A 75 -17.48 6.01 22.81
N LYS A 76 -17.80 6.73 21.75
CA LYS A 76 -17.26 6.46 20.41
C LYS A 76 -15.96 7.23 20.23
N LEU A 77 -14.84 6.57 20.47
CA LEU A 77 -13.49 7.11 20.28
C LEU A 77 -12.69 6.28 19.28
N PRO A 78 -11.74 6.87 18.56
CA PRO A 78 -10.74 6.12 17.82
C PRO A 78 -9.81 5.32 18.76
N ALA A 79 -9.22 4.24 18.27
CA ALA A 79 -8.24 3.45 19.02
C ALA A 79 -6.80 3.69 18.58
N LEU A 80 -5.89 3.62 19.54
CA LEU A 80 -4.46 3.40 19.29
C LEU A 80 -4.18 1.93 19.55
N CYS A 81 -3.68 1.22 18.54
CA CYS A 81 -3.19 -0.14 18.69
C CYS A 81 -1.67 -0.14 18.96
N SER A 82 -1.16 -1.20 19.58
CA SER A 82 0.24 -1.35 20.03
C SER A 82 1.30 -1.18 18.94
N GLN A 83 0.97 -1.44 17.67
CA GLN A 83 1.89 -1.31 16.54
C GLN A 83 3.18 -2.14 16.74
N SER A 84 2.99 -3.39 17.15
CA SER A 84 4.05 -4.35 17.47
C SER A 84 4.62 -5.11 16.27
N ALA A 85 4.00 -4.99 15.09
CA ALA A 85 4.56 -5.52 13.86
C ALA A 85 5.99 -4.98 13.61
N PRO A 86 6.96 -5.83 13.22
CA PRO A 86 8.33 -5.41 12.99
C PRO A 86 8.44 -4.49 11.77
N LEU A 87 9.46 -3.65 11.76
CA LEU A 87 9.76 -2.78 10.62
C LEU A 87 10.38 -3.63 9.51
N SER A 88 9.87 -3.52 8.28
CA SER A 88 10.53 -4.11 7.12
C SER A 88 11.80 -3.33 6.80
N SER A 89 12.89 -4.02 6.47
CA SER A 89 14.14 -3.43 6.01
C SER A 89 14.48 -3.89 4.59
N THR A 90 15.53 -3.32 4.01
CA THR A 90 16.04 -3.74 2.69
C THR A 90 16.49 -5.20 2.63
N SER A 91 16.79 -5.81 3.78
CA SER A 91 17.34 -7.16 3.89
C SER A 91 16.45 -8.14 4.66
N SER A 92 15.35 -7.68 5.27
CA SER A 92 14.48 -8.52 6.09
C SER A 92 13.04 -8.04 6.11
N ASN A 93 12.14 -8.90 5.65
CA ASN A 93 10.69 -8.76 5.82
C ASN A 93 10.21 -9.89 6.74
N ASN A 94 9.50 -9.56 7.82
CA ASN A 94 8.87 -10.59 8.65
C ASN A 94 7.45 -10.88 8.10
N THR A 95 7.31 -12.01 7.43
CA THR A 95 6.04 -12.48 6.87
C THR A 95 5.47 -13.66 7.64
N GLU A 96 5.76 -13.78 8.94
CA GLU A 96 5.15 -14.79 9.81
C GLU A 96 3.61 -14.74 9.71
N PRO A 97 2.91 -15.88 9.83
CA PRO A 97 1.45 -15.94 9.68
C PRO A 97 0.67 -14.94 10.55
N ARG A 98 1.17 -14.58 11.74
CA ARG A 98 0.54 -13.57 12.61
C ARG A 98 0.52 -12.16 12.02
N TRP A 99 1.42 -11.84 11.10
CA TRP A 99 1.47 -10.55 10.42
C TRP A 99 0.79 -10.59 9.05
N GLN A 100 0.38 -11.77 8.59
CA GLN A 100 -0.27 -11.92 7.30
C GLN A 100 -1.70 -11.36 7.35
N THR A 101 -2.12 -10.80 6.22
CA THR A 101 -3.47 -10.27 6.04
C THR A 101 -4.01 -10.70 4.69
N HIS A 102 -5.34 -10.78 4.58
CA HIS A 102 -6.02 -11.29 3.40
C HIS A 102 -6.89 -10.20 2.77
N VAL A 103 -6.70 -9.97 1.48
CA VAL A 103 -7.54 -9.10 0.66
C VAL A 103 -8.18 -9.92 -0.44
N ARG A 104 -9.49 -9.79 -0.60
CA ARG A 104 -10.19 -10.34 -1.77
C ARG A 104 -10.24 -9.29 -2.85
N THR A 105 -9.81 -9.64 -4.05
CA THR A 105 -9.90 -8.76 -5.22
C THR A 105 -10.17 -9.57 -6.47
N GLY A 106 -11.20 -9.19 -7.24
CA GLY A 106 -11.72 -10.02 -8.31
C GLY A 106 -12.09 -11.43 -7.83
N GLU A 107 -11.49 -12.45 -8.45
CA GLU A 107 -11.65 -13.87 -8.08
C GLU A 107 -10.47 -14.38 -7.24
N ALA A 108 -9.58 -13.48 -6.77
CA ALA A 108 -8.42 -13.83 -5.98
C ALA A 108 -8.60 -13.61 -4.47
N ALA A 109 -7.96 -14.49 -3.70
CA ALA A 109 -7.60 -14.25 -2.32
C ALA A 109 -6.10 -13.95 -2.25
N VAL A 110 -5.75 -12.69 -2.00
CA VAL A 110 -4.39 -12.20 -1.91
C VAL A 110 -3.92 -12.22 -0.47
N VAL A 111 -2.76 -12.82 -0.21
CA VAL A 111 -2.09 -12.82 1.10
C VAL A 111 -0.98 -11.79 1.07
N GLY A 112 -1.15 -10.69 1.81
CA GLY A 112 -0.11 -9.72 2.11
C GLY A 112 0.37 -9.85 3.54
N TYR A 113 1.11 -8.87 4.00
CA TYR A 113 1.52 -8.78 5.40
C TYR A 113 1.51 -7.35 5.90
N ARG A 114 1.47 -7.19 7.22
CA ARG A 114 1.53 -5.91 7.90
C ARG A 114 2.91 -5.75 8.51
N ASP A 115 3.50 -4.58 8.31
CA ASP A 115 4.70 -4.17 9.03
C ASP A 115 4.40 -2.98 9.94
N LYS A 116 5.44 -2.43 10.56
CA LYS A 116 5.31 -1.28 11.46
C LYS A 116 4.69 -0.03 10.82
N LEU A 117 4.78 0.14 9.50
CA LEU A 117 4.39 1.37 8.81
C LEU A 117 3.09 1.21 8.01
N SER A 118 2.84 0.03 7.46
CA SER A 118 1.85 -0.17 6.39
C SER A 118 1.44 -1.64 6.24
N PHE A 119 0.35 -1.87 5.51
CA PHE A 119 0.06 -3.16 4.90
C PHE A 119 0.75 -3.25 3.54
N ARG A 120 1.36 -4.39 3.24
CA ARG A 120 2.22 -4.62 2.10
C ARG A 120 1.74 -5.82 1.28
N PHE A 121 1.64 -5.62 -0.03
CA PHE A 121 1.32 -6.65 -1.02
C PHE A 121 2.34 -6.54 -2.14
N LEU A 122 3.35 -7.40 -2.10
CA LEU A 122 4.51 -7.34 -2.98
C LEU A 122 4.41 -8.43 -4.04
N GLY A 123 4.76 -8.12 -5.30
CA GLY A 123 4.82 -9.12 -6.36
C GLY A 123 3.46 -9.60 -6.87
N LEU A 124 2.49 -8.69 -7.02
CA LEU A 124 1.22 -8.99 -7.70
C LEU A 124 1.38 -8.92 -9.22
N LYS A 125 0.99 -9.97 -9.94
CA LYS A 125 0.98 -9.93 -11.41
C LYS A 125 -0.17 -9.04 -11.90
N TYR A 126 0.15 -8.00 -12.66
CA TYR A 126 -0.88 -7.11 -13.21
C TYR A 126 -1.21 -7.43 -14.67
N ALA A 127 -0.32 -8.12 -15.39
CA ALA A 127 -0.52 -8.54 -16.77
C ALA A 127 0.01 -9.96 -16.97
N SER A 128 -0.60 -10.68 -17.91
CA SER A 128 -0.06 -11.97 -18.36
C SER A 128 1.27 -11.73 -19.05
N TYR A 129 2.20 -12.70 -18.96
CA TYR A 129 3.44 -12.63 -19.70
C TYR A 129 3.16 -12.55 -21.21
N PRO A 130 3.43 -11.40 -21.87
CA PRO A 130 3.17 -11.27 -23.29
C PRO A 130 4.19 -12.11 -24.07
N SER A 131 3.81 -12.55 -25.27
CA SER A 131 4.82 -13.00 -26.22
C SER A 131 5.77 -11.84 -26.50
N ARG A 132 7.03 -12.14 -26.86
CA ARG A 132 8.00 -11.06 -27.13
C ARG A 132 7.44 -10.12 -28.20
N PHE A 133 7.57 -8.82 -27.93
CA PHE A 133 7.12 -7.76 -28.83
C PHE A 133 5.61 -7.78 -29.12
N THR A 134 4.80 -8.20 -28.15
CA THR A 134 3.35 -7.97 -28.16
C THR A 134 2.93 -6.98 -27.07
N TYR A 135 1.83 -6.29 -27.30
CA TYR A 135 1.22 -5.42 -26.29
C TYR A 135 0.71 -6.24 -25.11
N SER A 136 0.84 -5.67 -23.92
CA SER A 136 0.32 -6.27 -22.68
C SER A 136 -1.16 -5.97 -22.52
N ALA A 137 -1.87 -6.92 -21.93
CA ALA A 137 -3.23 -6.73 -21.43
C ALA A 137 -3.22 -7.07 -19.93
N TYR A 138 -3.95 -6.28 -19.14
CA TYR A 138 -4.05 -6.55 -17.73
C TYR A 138 -4.74 -7.90 -17.48
N GLN A 139 -4.35 -8.56 -16.40
CA GLN A 139 -4.90 -9.85 -16.01
C GLN A 139 -5.70 -9.69 -14.72
N VAL A 140 -6.94 -10.18 -14.74
CA VAL A 140 -7.77 -10.27 -13.53
C VAL A 140 -7.12 -11.26 -12.54
N PRO A 141 -6.87 -10.86 -11.29
CA PRO A 141 -6.39 -11.78 -10.26
C PRO A 141 -7.36 -12.94 -10.03
N ARG A 142 -6.83 -14.17 -9.97
CA ARG A 142 -7.59 -15.40 -9.69
C ARG A 142 -6.88 -16.30 -8.69
N GLY A 143 -7.66 -17.02 -7.88
CA GLY A 143 -7.16 -18.06 -6.97
C GLY A 143 -6.42 -17.50 -5.75
N ASN A 144 -5.56 -18.33 -5.14
CA ASN A 144 -4.80 -17.92 -3.96
C ASN A 144 -3.45 -17.32 -4.41
N VAL A 145 -3.24 -16.04 -4.13
CA VAL A 145 -2.06 -15.29 -4.54
C VAL A 145 -1.23 -14.91 -3.31
N SER A 146 0.01 -15.37 -3.25
CA SER A 146 0.97 -14.91 -2.24
C SER A 146 1.62 -13.61 -2.70
N ALA A 147 1.42 -12.54 -1.95
CA ALA A 147 2.00 -11.21 -2.17
C ALA A 147 2.97 -10.83 -1.03
N LEU A 148 3.77 -11.80 -0.60
CA LEU A 148 4.70 -11.69 0.54
C LEU A 148 6.12 -11.28 0.13
N ALA A 149 6.44 -11.32 -1.17
CA ALA A 149 7.76 -11.05 -1.70
C ALA A 149 7.68 -10.39 -3.08
N TYR A 150 8.69 -9.59 -3.43
CA TYR A 150 8.78 -8.96 -4.74
C TYR A 150 8.84 -9.99 -5.87
N GLY A 151 8.22 -9.64 -7.01
CA GLY A 151 8.46 -10.33 -8.26
C GLY A 151 9.82 -9.97 -8.87
N PRO A 152 10.34 -10.75 -9.83
CA PRO A 152 11.58 -10.44 -10.53
C PRO A 152 11.49 -9.13 -11.31
N GLY A 153 12.62 -8.45 -11.46
CA GLY A 153 12.74 -7.31 -12.37
C GLY A 153 12.63 -7.72 -13.84
N CYS A 154 12.38 -6.74 -14.72
CA CYS A 154 12.47 -6.98 -16.16
C CYS A 154 13.93 -7.12 -16.61
N ILE A 155 14.17 -7.97 -17.62
CA ILE A 155 15.49 -8.18 -18.21
C ILE A 155 16.13 -6.84 -18.59
N GLN A 156 17.35 -6.63 -18.09
CA GLN A 156 18.15 -5.44 -18.29
C GLN A 156 19.64 -5.78 -18.20
N SER A 157 20.50 -4.89 -18.69
CA SER A 157 21.96 -5.11 -18.65
C SER A 157 22.45 -5.27 -17.22
N GLY A 158 23.37 -6.22 -16.99
CA GLY A 158 23.93 -6.49 -15.66
C GLY A 158 23.00 -7.24 -14.71
N CYS A 159 21.80 -7.65 -15.15
CA CYS A 159 20.88 -8.43 -14.32
C CYS A 159 20.94 -9.93 -14.65
N GLY A 160 21.18 -10.76 -13.63
CA GLY A 160 21.19 -12.22 -13.76
C GLY A 160 19.79 -12.83 -13.81
N THR A 161 19.71 -14.11 -14.18
CA THR A 161 18.45 -14.88 -14.23
C THR A 161 17.82 -15.13 -12.86
N SER A 162 18.57 -14.94 -11.78
CA SER A 162 18.08 -15.03 -10.40
C SER A 162 17.33 -13.77 -9.92
N THR A 163 17.54 -12.63 -10.58
CA THR A 163 16.99 -11.33 -10.18
C THR A 163 16.06 -10.73 -11.24
N CYS A 164 16.24 -11.10 -12.52
CA CYS A 164 15.39 -10.66 -13.61
C CYS A 164 14.78 -11.81 -14.41
N SER A 165 13.64 -11.55 -15.01
CA SER A 165 12.89 -12.46 -15.87
C SER A 165 12.19 -11.67 -16.97
N GLU A 166 11.85 -12.32 -18.09
CA GLU A 166 10.91 -11.73 -19.05
C GLU A 166 9.47 -11.73 -18.47
N ALA A 167 9.15 -12.69 -17.60
CA ALA A 167 7.92 -12.69 -16.82
C ALA A 167 8.05 -11.74 -15.62
N CYS A 168 8.06 -10.43 -15.88
CA CYS A 168 8.39 -9.39 -14.89
C CYS A 168 7.27 -8.38 -14.61
N LEU A 169 6.09 -8.50 -15.24
CA LEU A 169 4.99 -7.54 -15.12
C LEU A 169 4.26 -7.67 -13.78
N TYR A 170 4.93 -7.16 -12.75
CA TYR A 170 4.52 -7.18 -11.36
C TYR A 170 4.34 -5.76 -10.82
N LEU A 171 3.43 -5.62 -9.85
CA LEU A 171 3.24 -4.43 -9.06
C LEU A 171 3.32 -4.73 -7.57
N ASN A 172 3.54 -3.69 -6.79
CA ASN A 172 3.62 -3.74 -5.34
C ASN A 172 2.73 -2.65 -4.75
N ILE A 173 2.08 -2.94 -3.62
CA ILE A 173 1.14 -2.03 -2.96
C ILE A 173 1.54 -1.86 -1.50
N TRP A 174 1.63 -0.60 -1.07
CA TRP A 174 1.69 -0.22 0.33
C TRP A 174 0.45 0.62 0.64
N THR A 175 -0.26 0.27 1.70
CA THR A 175 -1.47 0.99 2.10
C THR A 175 -1.49 1.24 3.61
N PRO A 176 -1.92 2.44 4.05
CA PRO A 176 -2.03 2.74 5.48
C PRO A 176 -3.24 2.04 6.13
N HIS A 177 -4.21 1.57 5.35
CA HIS A 177 -5.34 0.84 5.91
C HIS A 177 -5.99 -0.10 4.90
N LEU A 178 -6.68 -1.12 5.42
CA LEU A 178 -7.55 -1.98 4.63
C LEU A 178 -9.02 -1.64 4.90
N PRO A 179 -9.88 -1.63 3.87
CA PRO A 179 -11.30 -1.36 4.04
C PRO A 179 -11.98 -2.50 4.81
N SER A 180 -12.74 -2.16 5.86
CA SER A 180 -13.53 -3.15 6.63
C SER A 180 -14.92 -3.40 6.03
N ASN A 181 -15.40 -2.45 5.23
CA ASN A 181 -16.67 -2.50 4.51
C ASN A 181 -16.65 -1.52 3.33
N ALA A 182 -17.66 -1.59 2.46
CA ALA A 182 -17.78 -0.77 1.25
C ALA A 182 -17.82 0.75 1.51
N LYS A 183 -18.20 1.20 2.72
CA LYS A 183 -18.26 2.61 3.11
C LYS A 183 -16.97 3.11 3.76
N SER A 184 -15.94 2.28 3.85
CA SER A 184 -14.65 2.70 4.40
C SER A 184 -14.09 3.84 3.56
N PRO A 185 -13.57 4.92 4.18
CA PRO A 185 -12.96 6.01 3.43
C PRO A 185 -11.81 5.47 2.59
N LYS A 186 -11.72 5.93 1.35
CA LYS A 186 -10.63 5.58 0.43
C LYS A 186 -9.54 6.64 0.47
N LYS A 187 -8.32 6.28 0.08
CA LYS A 187 -7.16 7.18 0.05
C LYS A 187 -6.70 7.43 -1.37
N ALA A 188 -6.12 8.60 -1.61
CA ALA A 188 -5.48 8.89 -2.89
C ALA A 188 -4.46 7.80 -3.24
N VAL A 189 -4.35 7.49 -4.53
CA VAL A 189 -3.44 6.47 -5.05
C VAL A 189 -2.27 7.17 -5.73
N MET A 190 -1.06 6.83 -5.32
CA MET A 190 0.19 7.26 -5.93
C MET A 190 0.81 6.10 -6.70
N LEU A 191 0.78 6.15 -8.03
CA LEU A 191 1.49 5.22 -8.90
C LEU A 191 2.90 5.73 -9.20
N TRP A 192 3.90 4.93 -8.86
CA TRP A 192 5.31 5.20 -9.11
C TRP A 192 5.81 4.38 -10.29
N ILE A 193 6.36 5.08 -11.28
CA ILE A 193 7.02 4.51 -12.45
C ILE A 193 8.51 4.84 -12.35
N HIS A 194 9.33 3.81 -12.15
CA HIS A 194 10.77 3.99 -12.00
C HIS A 194 11.41 4.54 -13.29
N GLY A 195 12.46 5.34 -13.13
CA GLY A 195 13.31 5.83 -14.21
C GLY A 195 14.35 4.79 -14.63
N GLY A 196 15.57 5.26 -14.93
CA GLY A 196 16.68 4.42 -15.42
C GLY A 196 16.88 4.48 -16.94
N GLY A 197 16.53 5.60 -17.57
CA GLY A 197 16.77 5.86 -18.99
C GLY A 197 16.10 4.86 -19.94
N PHE A 198 15.04 4.20 -19.48
CA PHE A 198 14.36 3.09 -20.17
C PHE A 198 15.21 1.82 -20.37
N THR A 199 16.40 1.75 -19.78
CA THR A 199 17.33 0.62 -19.92
C THR A 199 17.52 -0.18 -18.65
N SER A 200 17.19 0.39 -17.50
CA SER A 200 17.35 -0.23 -16.18
C SER A 200 16.29 0.24 -15.18
N GLY A 201 16.21 -0.41 -14.02
CA GLY A 201 15.34 -0.04 -12.91
C GLY A 201 14.37 -1.15 -12.49
N TYR A 202 13.78 -0.97 -11.31
CA TYR A 202 12.89 -1.94 -10.66
C TYR A 202 11.80 -1.22 -9.88
N GLY A 203 10.58 -1.77 -9.88
CA GLY A 203 9.52 -1.37 -8.95
C GLY A 203 9.80 -1.83 -7.50
N SER A 204 10.75 -2.75 -7.30
CA SER A 204 11.20 -3.25 -6.00
C SER A 204 12.47 -2.56 -5.48
N ASP A 205 12.91 -1.46 -6.12
CA ASP A 205 14.05 -0.68 -5.65
C ASP A 205 13.75 -0.10 -4.26
N THR A 206 14.62 -0.42 -3.31
CA THR A 206 14.45 -0.10 -1.90
C THR A 206 14.55 1.38 -1.61
N THR A 207 15.16 2.16 -2.52
CA THR A 207 15.22 3.63 -2.46
C THR A 207 13.82 4.24 -2.59
N PHE A 208 12.89 3.51 -3.22
CA PHE A 208 11.50 3.92 -3.44
C PHE A 208 10.49 3.04 -2.67
N ASP A 209 10.88 2.44 -1.53
CA ASP A 209 9.95 1.70 -0.69
C ASP A 209 8.75 2.59 -0.28
N GLY A 210 7.55 2.14 -0.60
CA GLY A 210 6.33 2.91 -0.41
C GLY A 210 5.86 3.04 1.05
N GLY A 211 6.46 2.32 2.00
CA GLY A 211 5.94 2.19 3.36
C GLY A 211 5.89 3.52 4.12
N ASN A 212 6.94 4.33 4.02
CA ASN A 212 6.97 5.65 4.66
C ASN A 212 5.94 6.61 4.06
N MET A 213 5.85 6.64 2.72
CA MET A 213 4.90 7.51 2.03
C MET A 213 3.46 7.09 2.31
N ALA A 214 3.17 5.79 2.32
CA ALA A 214 1.86 5.27 2.68
C ALA A 214 1.47 5.67 4.12
N SER A 215 2.38 5.49 5.07
CA SER A 215 2.13 5.73 6.49
C SER A 215 1.99 7.21 6.85
N ARG A 216 2.86 8.07 6.31
CA ARG A 216 2.95 9.51 6.68
C ARG A 216 2.21 10.43 5.71
N GLY A 217 2.09 10.02 4.45
CA GLY A 217 1.36 10.75 3.42
C GLY A 217 -0.13 10.41 3.40
N ASP A 218 -0.56 9.37 4.11
CA ASP A 218 -1.94 8.87 4.13
C ASP A 218 -2.47 8.54 2.72
N VAL A 219 -1.63 7.87 1.91
CA VAL A 219 -1.91 7.49 0.51
C VAL A 219 -1.67 6.00 0.27
N VAL A 220 -2.32 5.42 -0.73
CA VAL A 220 -1.94 4.09 -1.25
C VAL A 220 -0.81 4.28 -2.26
N VAL A 221 0.31 3.60 -2.07
CA VAL A 221 1.44 3.65 -2.99
C VAL A 221 1.48 2.38 -3.81
N VAL A 222 1.58 2.53 -5.13
CA VAL A 222 1.74 1.43 -6.07
C VAL A 222 3.03 1.62 -6.85
N THR A 223 3.89 0.61 -6.91
CA THR A 223 5.06 0.60 -7.80
C THR A 223 4.91 -0.52 -8.82
N ILE A 224 5.47 -0.35 -10.02
CA ILE A 224 5.34 -1.32 -11.11
C ILE A 224 6.69 -1.61 -11.76
N ASN A 225 6.84 -2.81 -12.31
CA ASN A 225 7.84 -3.12 -13.33
C ASN A 225 7.23 -2.91 -14.72
N TYR A 226 8.02 -2.49 -15.71
CA TYR A 226 7.64 -2.45 -17.12
C TYR A 226 8.82 -2.89 -17.99
N ARG A 227 8.57 -3.37 -19.22
CA ARG A 227 9.66 -3.85 -20.09
C ARG A 227 10.62 -2.72 -20.47
N LEU A 228 11.91 -3.05 -20.47
CA LEU A 228 13.02 -2.14 -20.70
C LEU A 228 13.77 -2.48 -21.98
N SER A 229 14.60 -1.56 -22.45
CA SER A 229 15.53 -1.73 -23.56
C SER A 229 14.83 -2.32 -24.81
N THR A 230 15.48 -3.19 -25.56
CA THR A 230 14.93 -3.83 -26.76
C THR A 230 13.57 -4.48 -26.51
N LEU A 231 13.34 -5.13 -25.37
CA LEU A 231 12.09 -5.83 -25.10
C LEU A 231 10.88 -4.89 -24.93
N GLY A 232 11.12 -3.66 -24.45
CA GLY A 232 10.08 -2.65 -24.32
C GLY A 232 9.94 -1.73 -25.54
N PHE A 233 11.03 -1.51 -26.29
CA PHE A 233 11.16 -0.41 -27.25
C PHE A 233 11.39 -0.85 -28.70
N LEU A 234 11.67 -2.13 -28.98
CA LEU A 234 11.97 -2.57 -30.34
C LEU A 234 10.80 -2.22 -31.27
N THR A 235 11.11 -1.47 -32.31
CA THR A 235 10.20 -1.23 -33.42
C THR A 235 10.91 -1.62 -34.71
N THR A 236 10.16 -2.22 -35.62
CA THR A 236 10.63 -2.56 -36.95
C THR A 236 9.74 -1.86 -37.97
N ASN A 237 10.26 -1.54 -39.14
CA ASN A 237 9.50 -0.87 -40.21
C ASN A 237 8.40 -1.76 -40.84
N ASN A 238 8.17 -2.96 -40.30
CA ASN A 238 7.05 -3.82 -40.65
C ASN A 238 5.93 -3.64 -39.60
N ALA A 239 4.67 -3.69 -40.02
CA ALA A 239 3.52 -3.42 -39.15
C ALA A 239 3.36 -4.41 -37.97
N THR A 240 4.18 -5.46 -37.91
CA THR A 240 4.14 -6.53 -36.90
C THR A 240 4.80 -6.15 -35.57
N SER A 241 5.70 -5.16 -35.53
CA SER A 241 6.28 -4.68 -34.26
C SER A 241 6.27 -3.16 -34.15
N GLY A 242 5.14 -2.64 -33.66
CA GLY A 242 4.85 -1.21 -33.51
C GLY A 242 5.62 -0.50 -32.38
N GLY A 243 6.47 -1.21 -31.64
CA GLY A 243 7.19 -0.67 -30.48
C GLY A 243 6.26 -0.23 -29.36
N ASN A 244 6.78 0.61 -28.46
CA ASN A 244 6.02 1.15 -27.32
C ASN A 244 5.34 0.09 -26.44
N TYR A 245 5.93 -1.10 -26.35
CA TYR A 245 5.43 -2.18 -25.51
C TYR A 245 5.49 -1.81 -24.03
N TRP A 246 6.52 -1.06 -23.65
CA TRP A 246 6.67 -0.47 -22.32
C TRP A 246 5.47 0.42 -21.93
N LEU A 247 4.89 1.17 -22.87
CA LEU A 247 3.68 1.97 -22.62
C LEU A 247 2.48 1.06 -22.39
N SER A 248 2.32 -0.01 -23.18
CA SER A 248 1.24 -0.96 -22.95
C SER A 248 1.34 -1.67 -21.60
N ASP A 249 2.55 -1.88 -21.08
CA ASP A 249 2.76 -2.41 -19.74
C ASP A 249 2.26 -1.43 -18.67
N GLN A 250 2.58 -0.14 -18.83
CA GLN A 250 2.11 0.91 -17.93
C GLN A 250 0.59 1.11 -17.99
N VAL A 251 0.00 1.03 -19.20
CA VAL A 251 -1.46 1.07 -19.38
C VAL A 251 -2.13 -0.14 -18.72
N ALA A 252 -1.59 -1.35 -18.93
CA ALA A 252 -2.12 -2.55 -18.28
C ALA A 252 -2.03 -2.47 -16.74
N ALA A 253 -0.97 -1.86 -16.19
CA ALA A 253 -0.88 -1.62 -14.76
C ALA A 253 -1.91 -0.59 -14.26
N LEU A 254 -2.15 0.48 -15.03
CA LEU A 254 -3.21 1.46 -14.73
C LEU A 254 -4.60 0.81 -14.76
N ASP A 255 -4.89 -0.02 -15.75
CA ASP A 255 -6.14 -0.77 -15.85
C ASP A 255 -6.32 -1.69 -14.64
N TRP A 256 -5.25 -2.39 -14.22
CA TRP A 256 -5.29 -3.21 -13.01
C TRP A 256 -5.60 -2.36 -11.77
N VAL A 257 -4.91 -1.24 -11.59
CA VAL A 257 -5.12 -0.33 -10.45
C VAL A 257 -6.56 0.18 -10.44
N GLN A 258 -7.09 0.62 -11.58
CA GLN A 258 -8.46 1.11 -11.68
C GLN A 258 -9.49 0.05 -11.25
N ASN A 259 -9.27 -1.21 -11.62
CA ASN A 259 -10.20 -2.29 -11.35
C ASN A 259 -10.10 -2.86 -9.93
N HIS A 260 -8.94 -2.74 -9.27
CA HIS A 260 -8.65 -3.52 -8.05
C HIS A 260 -8.22 -2.70 -6.83
N ILE A 261 -7.77 -1.45 -6.99
CA ILE A 261 -7.13 -0.71 -5.88
C ILE A 261 -8.08 -0.37 -4.73
N GLU A 262 -9.38 -0.32 -4.98
CA GLU A 262 -10.39 -0.10 -3.94
C GLU A 262 -10.36 -1.17 -2.86
N ASP A 263 -10.06 -2.42 -3.22
CA ASP A 263 -9.95 -3.54 -2.27
C ASP A 263 -8.77 -3.36 -1.31
N PHE A 264 -7.76 -2.60 -1.73
CA PHE A 264 -6.57 -2.23 -0.95
C PHE A 264 -6.70 -0.87 -0.25
N GLY A 265 -7.89 -0.27 -0.29
CA GLY A 265 -8.19 1.02 0.38
C GLY A 265 -7.91 2.26 -0.47
N GLY A 266 -7.53 2.11 -1.73
CA GLY A 266 -7.32 3.22 -2.65
C GLY A 266 -8.62 3.76 -3.23
N ASP A 267 -8.61 5.03 -3.61
CA ASP A 267 -9.66 5.68 -4.40
C ASP A 267 -9.27 5.55 -5.88
N LYS A 268 -10.11 4.87 -6.68
CA LYS A 268 -9.86 4.70 -8.12
C LYS A 268 -10.23 5.94 -8.95
N GLY A 269 -10.83 6.96 -8.34
CA GLY A 269 -11.42 8.12 -9.03
C GLY A 269 -12.76 7.78 -9.70
N GLU A 270 -13.60 8.78 -9.98
CA GLU A 270 -14.83 8.59 -10.74
C GLU A 270 -14.58 8.71 -12.26
N GLY A 271 -15.10 7.74 -13.03
CA GLY A 271 -15.14 7.77 -14.50
C GLY A 271 -14.07 6.93 -15.22
N SER A 272 -14.35 6.58 -16.48
CA SER A 272 -13.42 5.87 -17.39
C SER A 272 -12.17 6.67 -17.76
N HIS A 273 -12.05 7.91 -17.27
CA HIS A 273 -10.95 8.82 -17.51
C HIS A 273 -10.36 9.24 -16.16
N ILE A 274 -9.37 8.48 -15.68
CA ILE A 274 -8.54 8.94 -14.59
C ILE A 274 -7.82 10.21 -15.09
N ARG A 275 -8.07 11.36 -14.46
CA ARG A 275 -7.11 12.46 -14.52
C ARG A 275 -5.95 12.10 -13.62
N THR A 276 -5.04 11.30 -14.17
CA THR A 276 -3.78 11.00 -13.53
C THR A 276 -2.90 12.23 -13.70
N GLU A 277 -2.86 13.09 -12.69
CA GLU A 277 -1.91 14.18 -12.68
C GLU A 277 -0.54 13.64 -12.27
N CYS A 278 0.28 13.30 -13.26
CA CYS A 278 1.70 13.04 -13.07
C CYS A 278 2.45 14.37 -12.90
N ARG A 279 2.19 15.06 -11.79
CA ARG A 279 2.83 16.36 -11.47
C ARG A 279 4.25 16.22 -10.94
N TRP A 280 4.62 15.06 -10.42
CA TRP A 280 5.88 14.89 -9.73
C TRP A 280 6.88 14.15 -10.61
N ARG A 281 7.73 14.93 -11.29
CA ARG A 281 8.88 14.42 -12.02
C ARG A 281 10.10 14.52 -11.14
N PHE A 282 10.64 13.37 -10.74
CA PHE A 282 11.91 13.28 -10.04
C PHE A 282 13.01 12.96 -11.05
N SER A 283 14.27 13.19 -10.68
CA SER A 283 15.42 12.79 -11.51
C SER A 283 15.42 11.28 -11.83
N GLU A 284 14.78 10.48 -10.98
CA GLU A 284 14.84 9.02 -10.99
C GLU A 284 13.50 8.32 -11.28
N GLY A 285 12.42 9.08 -11.60
CA GLY A 285 11.11 8.49 -11.94
C GLY A 285 9.95 9.49 -11.98
N ILE A 286 8.75 8.97 -12.20
CA ILE A 286 7.50 9.75 -12.26
C ILE A 286 6.53 9.21 -11.21
N ALA A 287 6.00 10.11 -10.37
CA ALA A 287 4.88 9.79 -9.50
C ALA A 287 3.59 10.43 -10.05
N CYS A 288 2.57 9.60 -10.13
CA CYS A 288 1.27 9.90 -10.70
C CYS A 288 0.24 9.77 -9.59
N VAL A 289 -0.50 10.85 -9.28
CA VAL A 289 -1.53 10.84 -8.23
C VAL A 289 -2.91 10.79 -8.87
N ALA A 290 -3.73 9.85 -8.42
CA ALA A 290 -5.17 9.82 -8.66
C ALA A 290 -5.89 10.35 -7.42
N THR A 291 -6.60 11.48 -7.56
CA THR A 291 -7.46 12.07 -6.53
C THR A 291 -8.83 12.41 -7.10
N ARG A 292 -9.87 12.26 -6.29
CA ARG A 292 -11.20 12.80 -6.58
C ARG A 292 -11.16 14.33 -6.54
N GLU A 293 -11.65 15.01 -7.57
CA GLU A 293 -11.95 16.45 -7.47
C GLU A 293 -13.17 16.61 -6.54
N GLY A 294 -13.08 17.56 -5.61
CA GLY A 294 -14.10 17.84 -4.59
C GLY A 294 -15.22 18.74 -5.09
#